data_AF-A0A7V6SJR0-F1
#
_entry.id   AF-A0A7V6SJR0-F1
#
_cell.length_a   1.000
_cell.length_b   1.000
_cell.length_c   1.000
_cell.angle_alpha   90.00
_cell.angle_beta   90.00
_cell.angle_gamma   90.00
#
_symmetry.space_group_name_H-M   'P 1'
#
loop_
_entity.id
_entity.type
_entity.pdbx_description
1 polymer ?
#
loop_
_entity_poly.entity_id
_entity_poly.type
_entity_poly.pdbx_seq_one_letter_code
_entity_poly.pdbx_strand_id
1 'polypeptide(L)'
;SVQSALRSARVTVRRESDSAWLASAAAWAGASPRDGRVRLIGPASSPDGGASVARDLTEAVAGYPDIAVWADPVTEAGRVELLPFLHEQAISVTAHRYGTPLHLLEFTP
;
A
#
# COMPACT_ATOMS: atom_id res chain seq x y z
N SER A 1 2.49 12.07 -20.85
CA SER A 1 3.32 12.11 -19.62
C SER A 1 2.76 11.12 -18.61
N VAL A 2 3.56 10.70 -17.62
CA VAL A 2 3.11 9.79 -16.54
C VAL A 2 1.85 10.31 -15.84
N GLN A 3 1.81 11.60 -15.53
CA GLN A 3 0.64 12.24 -14.89
C GLN A 3 -0.65 12.11 -15.71
N SER A 4 -0.57 12.27 -17.04
CA SER A 4 -1.75 12.10 -17.91
C SER A 4 -2.24 10.67 -17.91
N ALA A 5 -1.32 9.69 -17.98
CA ALA A 5 -1.67 8.27 -17.97
C ALA A 5 -2.34 7.87 -16.63
N LEU A 6 -1.80 8.33 -15.50
CA LEU A 6 -2.38 8.09 -14.17
C LEU A 6 -3.80 8.67 -14.05
N ARG A 7 -4.01 9.90 -14.55
CA ARG A 7 -5.34 10.52 -14.56
C ARG A 7 -6.33 9.78 -15.45
N SER A 8 -5.89 9.31 -16.63
CA SER A 8 -6.72 8.46 -17.50
C SER A 8 -7.13 7.15 -16.81
N ALA A 9 -6.26 6.61 -15.95
CA ALA A 9 -6.56 5.48 -15.09
C ALA A 9 -7.38 5.84 -13.82
N ARG A 10 -7.89 7.08 -13.72
CA ARG A 10 -8.65 7.61 -12.58
C ARG A 10 -7.88 7.63 -11.25
N VAL A 11 -6.56 7.67 -11.31
CA VAL A 11 -5.72 7.90 -10.13
C VAL A 11 -5.72 9.40 -9.81
N THR A 12 -6.00 9.74 -8.55
CA THR A 12 -5.86 11.11 -8.05
C THR A 12 -4.38 11.49 -8.03
N VAL A 13 -4.01 12.52 -8.78
CA VAL A 13 -2.62 13.01 -8.84
C VAL A 13 -2.51 14.41 -8.26
N ARG A 14 -1.72 14.56 -7.20
CA ARG A 14 -1.30 15.83 -6.60
C ARG A 14 0.18 16.07 -6.90
N ARG A 15 0.55 17.35 -7.09
CA ARG A 15 1.96 17.77 -7.16
C ARG A 15 2.18 18.73 -6.01
N GLU A 16 3.15 18.42 -5.17
CA GLU A 16 3.40 19.11 -3.91
C GLU A 16 4.90 19.30 -3.74
N SER A 17 5.30 20.31 -2.96
CA SER A 17 6.64 20.32 -2.37
C SER A 17 6.72 19.31 -1.24
N ASP A 18 7.93 18.95 -0.83
CA ASP A 18 8.14 17.98 0.25
C ASP A 18 7.44 18.41 1.55
N SER A 19 7.58 19.69 1.93
CA SER A 19 6.93 20.26 3.11
C SER A 19 5.39 20.20 3.05
N ALA A 20 4.80 20.46 1.88
CA ALA A 20 3.35 20.42 1.71
C ALA A 20 2.81 18.98 1.73
N TRP A 21 3.58 18.05 1.16
CA TRP A 21 3.25 16.63 1.18
C TRP A 21 3.33 16.06 2.61
N LEU A 22 4.38 16.36 3.38
CA LEU A 22 4.51 15.94 4.78
C LEU A 22 3.37 16.48 5.66
N ALA A 23 2.99 17.75 5.47
CA ALA A 23 1.83 18.33 6.18
C ALA A 23 0.52 17.61 5.81
N SER A 24 0.35 17.24 4.53
CA SER A 24 -0.80 16.47 4.09
C SER A 24 -0.81 15.05 4.65
N ALA A 25 0.35 14.40 4.74
CA ALA A 25 0.51 13.09 5.36
C ALA A 25 0.16 13.13 6.86
N ALA A 26 0.62 14.15 7.59
CA ALA A 26 0.27 14.37 9.00
C ALA A 26 -1.25 14.56 9.18
N ALA A 27 -1.88 15.38 8.34
CA ALA A 27 -3.33 15.59 8.37
C ALA A 27 -4.10 14.29 8.06
N TRP A 28 -3.63 13.52 7.08
CA TRP A 28 -4.20 12.22 6.74
C TRP A 28 -4.07 11.23 7.89
N ALA A 29 -2.91 11.13 8.54
CA ALA A 29 -2.71 10.29 9.72
C ALA A 29 -3.61 10.71 10.90
N GLY A 30 -3.80 12.02 11.11
CA GLY A 30 -4.72 12.56 12.11
C GLY A 30 -6.19 12.17 11.87
N ALA A 31 -6.57 11.90 10.62
CA ALA A 31 -7.87 11.33 10.29
C ALA A 31 -8.00 9.84 10.63
N SER A 32 -6.96 9.22 11.21
CA SER A 32 -6.91 7.84 11.68
C SER A 32 -7.30 6.83 10.59
N PRO A 33 -6.52 6.76 9.49
CA PRO A 33 -6.81 5.84 8.40
C PRO A 33 -6.63 4.40 8.90
N ARG A 34 -7.52 3.51 8.47
CA ARG A 34 -7.35 2.06 8.66
C ARG A 34 -6.53 1.51 7.52
N ASP A 35 -5.53 0.68 7.83
CA ASP A 35 -4.66 0.01 6.84
C ASP A 35 -4.00 0.99 5.86
N GLY A 36 -3.49 2.12 6.35
CA GLY A 36 -2.80 3.10 5.53
C GLY A 36 -1.54 2.49 4.91
N ARG A 37 -1.33 2.72 3.61
CA ARG A 37 -0.14 2.22 2.90
C ARG A 37 0.46 3.32 2.04
N VAL A 38 1.76 3.53 2.17
CA VAL A 38 2.52 4.45 1.32
C VAL A 38 3.63 3.66 0.63
N ARG A 39 3.59 3.60 -0.69
CA ARG A 39 4.68 3.08 -1.52
C ARG A 39 5.49 4.26 -2.08
N LEU A 40 6.72 4.43 -1.61
CA LEU A 40 7.62 5.47 -2.10
C LEU A 40 8.31 4.99 -3.39
N ILE A 41 8.23 5.80 -4.46
CA ILE A 41 8.80 5.47 -5.76
C ILE A 41 9.77 6.59 -6.16
N GLY A 42 11.03 6.22 -6.41
CA GLY A 42 12.07 7.16 -6.80
C GLY A 42 13.45 6.51 -6.72
N PRO A 43 14.49 7.17 -7.27
CA PRO A 43 15.84 6.64 -7.21
C PRO A 43 16.33 6.61 -5.76
N ALA A 44 16.79 5.43 -5.31
CA ALA A 44 17.44 5.26 -4.01
C ALA A 44 18.68 6.17 -3.86
N SER A 45 19.27 6.60 -4.99
CA SER A 45 20.46 7.45 -5.11
C SER A 45 20.16 8.96 -5.16
N SER A 46 18.94 9.40 -4.85
CA SER A 46 18.70 10.83 -4.56
C SER A 46 19.57 11.25 -3.37
N PRO A 47 20.10 12.49 -3.31
CA PRO A 47 20.85 12.99 -2.14
C PRO A 47 20.07 12.81 -0.83
N ASP A 48 18.74 12.89 -0.93
CA ASP A 48 17.79 12.74 0.17
C ASP A 48 17.16 11.34 0.23
N GLY A 49 17.86 10.30 -0.26
CA GLY A 49 17.42 8.91 -0.58
C GLY A 49 16.17 8.29 0.08
N GLY A 50 15.70 7.15 -0.45
CA GLY A 50 14.43 6.52 -0.02
C GLY A 50 14.29 6.31 1.50
N ALA A 51 15.40 6.11 2.21
CA ALA A 51 15.43 5.99 3.67
C ALA A 51 15.17 7.31 4.43
N SER A 52 15.68 8.45 3.98
CA SER A 52 15.41 9.75 4.62
C SER A 52 13.99 10.22 4.36
N VAL A 53 13.47 10.06 3.13
CA VAL A 53 12.04 10.35 2.87
C VAL A 53 11.14 9.46 3.71
N ALA A 54 11.48 8.17 3.85
CA ALA A 54 10.74 7.27 4.72
C ALA A 54 10.76 7.74 6.18
N ARG A 55 11.94 8.17 6.68
CA ARG A 55 12.08 8.71 8.03
C ARG A 55 11.23 9.96 8.24
N ASP A 56 11.33 10.95 7.34
CA ASP A 56 10.58 12.21 7.44
C ASP A 56 9.08 11.95 7.40
N LEU A 57 8.63 11.01 6.56
CA LEU A 57 7.23 10.57 6.52
C LEU A 57 6.83 9.89 7.82
N THR A 58 7.63 8.96 8.35
CA THR A 58 7.35 8.27 9.62
C THR A 58 7.24 9.26 10.78
N GLU A 59 8.12 10.27 10.83
CA GLU A 59 8.05 11.35 11.81
C GLU A 59 6.78 12.21 11.61
N ALA A 60 6.46 12.58 10.36
CA ALA A 60 5.26 13.38 10.04
C ALA A 60 3.94 12.68 10.40
N VAL A 61 3.87 11.35 10.25
CA VAL A 61 2.71 10.57 10.68
C VAL A 61 2.79 10.14 12.16
N ALA A 62 3.73 10.69 12.92
CA ALA A 62 3.94 10.40 14.34
C ALA A 62 4.11 8.91 14.68
N GLY A 63 4.65 8.12 13.73
CA GLY A 63 4.82 6.68 13.89
C GLY A 63 3.51 5.91 14.00
N TYR A 64 2.42 6.40 13.40
CA TYR A 64 1.11 5.76 13.44
C TYR A 64 1.20 4.28 13.01
N PRO A 65 0.87 3.31 13.89
CA PRO A 65 1.16 1.90 13.63
C PRO A 65 0.31 1.30 12.50
N ASP A 66 -0.85 1.91 12.20
CA ASP A 66 -1.73 1.48 11.11
C ASP A 66 -1.28 1.98 9.73
N ILE A 67 -0.15 2.72 9.64
CA ILE A 67 0.40 3.21 8.37
C ILE A 67 1.71 2.46 8.05
N ALA A 68 1.68 1.63 7.02
CA ALA A 68 2.85 0.95 6.49
C ALA A 68 3.57 1.79 5.42
N VAL A 69 4.87 2.04 5.61
CA VAL A 69 5.73 2.74 4.65
C VAL A 69 6.64 1.74 3.94
N TRP A 70 6.46 1.60 2.62
CA TRP A 70 7.24 0.73 1.74
C TRP A 70 8.25 1.56 0.94
N ALA A 71 9.50 1.53 1.38
CA ALA A 71 10.58 2.39 0.88
C ALA A 71 11.70 1.65 0.14
N ASP A 72 11.64 0.33 0.06
CA ASP A 72 12.63 -0.48 -0.65
C ASP A 72 12.70 -0.12 -2.14
N PRO A 73 13.86 -0.34 -2.80
CA PRO A 73 13.98 -0.14 -4.24
C PRO A 73 12.89 -0.87 -5.01
N VAL A 74 12.34 -0.23 -6.05
CA VAL A 74 11.37 -0.85 -6.96
C VAL A 74 12.02 -2.06 -7.64
N THR A 75 11.30 -3.18 -7.68
CA THR A 75 11.77 -4.42 -8.31
C THR A 75 10.85 -4.88 -9.44
N GLU A 76 11.43 -5.53 -10.46
CA GLU A 76 10.66 -6.18 -11.52
C GLU A 76 10.01 -7.50 -11.07
N ALA A 77 10.38 -8.00 -9.88
CA ALA A 77 9.78 -9.18 -9.29
C ALA A 77 8.33 -8.88 -8.83
N GLY A 78 7.36 -8.99 -9.75
CA GLY A 78 5.97 -8.61 -9.51
C GLY A 78 5.32 -9.29 -8.30
N ARG A 79 5.71 -10.53 -7.95
CA ARG A 79 5.23 -11.20 -6.72
C ARG A 79 5.59 -10.44 -5.43
N VAL A 80 6.71 -9.73 -5.43
CA VAL A 80 7.16 -8.91 -4.30
C VAL A 80 6.53 -7.52 -4.39
N GLU A 81 6.56 -6.89 -5.57
CA GLU A 81 6.09 -5.51 -5.75
C GLU A 81 4.56 -5.36 -5.62
N LEU A 82 3.78 -6.45 -5.76
CA LEU A 82 2.33 -6.43 -5.57
C LEU A 82 1.88 -6.39 -4.09
N LEU A 83 2.75 -6.74 -3.14
CA LEU A 83 2.39 -6.83 -1.71
C LEU A 83 1.78 -5.55 -1.12
N PRO A 84 2.22 -4.32 -1.46
CA PRO A 84 1.62 -3.10 -0.94
C PRO A 84 0.20 -2.82 -1.47
N PHE A 85 -0.23 -3.52 -2.53
CA PHE A 85 -1.46 -3.22 -3.27
C PHE A 85 -2.55 -4.28 -3.11
N LEU A 86 -2.27 -5.36 -2.38
CA LEU A 86 -3.19 -6.46 -2.16
C LEU A 86 -3.51 -6.58 -0.67
N HIS A 87 -4.74 -7.03 -0.38
CA HIS A 87 -5.11 -7.49 0.94
C HIS A 87 -5.20 -9.00 0.93
N GLU A 88 -4.47 -9.63 1.83
CA GLU A 88 -4.59 -11.07 2.04
C GLU A 88 -5.93 -11.38 2.72
N GLN A 89 -6.57 -12.46 2.29
CA GLN A 89 -7.82 -12.92 2.87
C GLN A 89 -7.82 -14.44 2.96
N ALA A 90 -8.02 -14.96 4.17
CA ALA A 90 -8.27 -16.37 4.41
C ALA A 90 -9.77 -16.58 4.67
N ILE A 91 -10.37 -17.54 3.98
CA ILE A 91 -11.78 -17.91 4.13
C ILE A 91 -11.82 -19.40 4.48
N SER A 92 -12.45 -19.73 5.62
CA SER A 92 -12.70 -21.12 6.03
C SER A 92 -14.20 -21.37 6.03
N VAL A 93 -14.63 -22.45 5.38
CA VAL A 93 -16.03 -22.86 5.27
C VAL A 93 -16.13 -24.33 5.65
N THR A 94 -17.11 -24.67 6.49
CA THR A 94 -17.40 -26.08 6.78
C THR A 94 -17.91 -26.75 5.51
N ALA A 95 -17.15 -27.72 4.99
CA ALA A 95 -17.48 -28.41 3.74
C ALA A 95 -18.56 -29.49 3.88
N HIS A 96 -19.33 -29.47 4.97
CA HIS A 96 -20.36 -30.47 5.24
C HIS A 96 -21.51 -29.88 6.03
N ARG A 97 -22.68 -30.51 5.90
CA ARG A 97 -23.82 -30.34 6.79
C ARG A 97 -24.07 -31.66 7.51
N TYR A 98 -23.87 -31.68 8.83
CA TYR A 98 -24.00 -32.90 9.65
C TYR A 98 -23.19 -34.10 9.10
N GLY A 99 -21.97 -33.85 8.61
CA GLY A 99 -21.12 -34.90 8.02
C GLY A 99 -21.46 -35.28 6.57
N THR A 100 -22.57 -34.77 6.01
CA THR A 100 -22.85 -34.90 4.56
C THR A 100 -22.08 -33.82 3.81
N PRO A 101 -21.14 -34.17 2.91
CA PRO A 101 -20.36 -33.19 2.15
C PRO A 101 -21.23 -32.23 1.33
N LEU A 102 -20.83 -30.96 1.26
CA LEU A 102 -21.44 -29.97 0.39
C LEU A 102 -20.74 -29.99 -0.97
N HIS A 103 -21.43 -30.51 -2.00
CA HIS A 103 -20.90 -30.62 -3.37
C HIS A 103 -20.47 -29.28 -3.99
N LEU A 104 -21.01 -28.14 -3.54
CA LEU A 104 -20.60 -26.80 -4.00
C LEU A 104 -19.11 -26.50 -3.73
N LEU A 105 -18.52 -27.19 -2.77
CA LEU A 105 -17.14 -27.02 -2.34
C LEU A 105 -16.23 -28.15 -2.86
N GLU A 106 -16.76 -29.06 -3.69
CA GLU A 106 -15.95 -30.07 -4.37
C GLU A 106 -15.16 -29.42 -5.51
N PHE A 107 -13.84 -29.44 -5.39
CA PHE A 107 -12.94 -29.07 -6.48
C PHE A 107 -12.64 -30.32 -7.30
N THR A 108 -13.18 -30.39 -8.52
CA THR A 108 -12.78 -31.40 -9.51
C THR A 108 -11.80 -30.72 -10.47
N PRO A 109 -10.51 -31.12 -10.49
CA PRO A 109 -9.51 -30.52 -11.37
C PRO A 109 -9.77 -30.80 -12.86
#